data_AF-A0A2H0MU04-F1
#
_entry.id   AF-A0A2H0MU04-F1
#
_cell.length_a   1.000
_cell.length_b   1.000
_cell.length_c   1.000
_cell.angle_alpha   90.00
_cell.angle_beta   90.00
_cell.angle_gamma   90.00
#
_symmetry.space_group_name_H-M   'P 1'
#
loop_
_entity.id
_entity.type
_entity.pdbx_description
1 polymer ?
#
loop_
_entity_poly.entity_id
_entity_poly.type
_entity_poly.pdbx_seq_one_letter_code
_entity_poly.pdbx_strand_id
1 'polypeptide(L)'
;MEWAFSCFREFKNNIVVKKKEKRMNSKNVHIKNMREQLENWETEIDQLKEKTGQVNAETQVKYYKQIEDLRLLQKEARQKLSELSNAGDEGWESLKQDVGSAYENIKTTLTKTQKAFKEGLNENKEK
;
A
#
# COMPACT_ATOMS: atom_id res chain seq x y z
N MET A 1 11.74 49.40 -19.03
CA MET A 1 12.23 48.01 -19.21
C MET A 1 12.12 47.19 -17.92
N GLU A 2 12.57 47.72 -16.77
CA GLU A 2 12.47 47.06 -15.44
C GLU A 2 11.06 46.53 -15.08
N TRP A 3 10.01 47.29 -15.40
CA TRP A 3 8.62 46.86 -15.15
C TRP A 3 8.23 45.58 -15.90
N ALA A 4 8.72 45.41 -17.14
CA ALA A 4 8.49 44.21 -17.93
C ALA A 4 9.32 43.02 -17.42
N PHE A 5 10.55 43.25 -16.95
CA PHE A 5 11.38 42.21 -16.33
C PHE A 5 10.79 41.73 -15.00
N SER A 6 10.23 42.63 -14.18
CA SER A 6 9.54 42.28 -12.94
C SER A 6 8.30 41.43 -13.21
N CYS A 7 7.40 41.88 -14.10
CA CYS A 7 6.23 41.09 -14.51
C CYS A 7 6.61 39.73 -15.10
N PHE A 8 7.67 39.65 -15.91
CA PHE A 8 8.12 38.40 -16.51
C PHE A 8 8.74 37.44 -15.47
N ARG A 9 9.52 37.95 -14.51
CA ARG A 9 10.08 37.17 -13.40
C ARG A 9 8.96 36.60 -12.53
N GLU A 10 7.97 37.41 -12.21
CA GLU A 10 6.81 37.03 -11.40
C GLU A 10 5.94 35.98 -12.10
N PHE A 11 5.73 36.13 -13.42
CA PHE A 11 5.05 35.13 -14.24
C PHE A 11 5.80 33.79 -14.27
N LYS A 12 7.12 33.80 -14.48
CA LYS A 12 7.94 32.58 -14.42
C LYS A 12 7.86 31.91 -13.05
N ASN A 13 7.93 32.69 -11.96
CA ASN A 13 7.77 32.16 -10.61
C ASN A 13 6.39 31.52 -10.40
N ASN A 14 5.31 32.16 -10.84
CA ASN A 14 3.95 31.62 -10.74
C ASN A 14 3.79 30.29 -11.50
N ILE A 15 4.38 30.17 -12.71
CA ILE A 15 4.39 28.89 -13.46
C ILE A 15 5.09 27.79 -12.66
N VAL A 16 6.27 28.07 -12.10
CA VAL A 16 7.04 27.09 -11.31
C VAL A 16 6.25 26.65 -10.08
N VAL A 17 5.62 27.59 -9.36
CA VAL A 17 4.79 27.30 -8.18
C VAL A 17 3.60 26.42 -8.55
N LYS A 18 2.82 26.79 -9.57
CA LYS A 18 1.65 25.99 -10.00
C LYS A 18 2.04 24.58 -10.45
N LYS A 19 3.19 24.44 -11.12
CA LYS A 19 3.71 23.13 -11.53
C LYS A 19 4.06 22.26 -10.31
N LYS A 20 4.71 22.85 -9.29
CA LYS A 20 5.06 22.15 -8.05
C LYS A 20 3.82 21.73 -7.26
N GLU A 21 2.82 22.60 -7.16
CA GLU A 21 1.55 22.34 -6.48
C GLU A 21 0.79 21.15 -7.11
N LYS A 22 0.69 21.13 -8.45
CA LYS A 22 0.08 20.00 -9.17
C LYS A 22 0.80 18.66 -8.88
N ARG A 23 2.14 18.67 -8.86
CA ARG A 23 2.92 17.46 -8.54
C ARG A 23 2.67 17.00 -7.11
N MET A 24 2.72 17.91 -6.15
CA MET A 24 2.48 17.60 -4.73
C MET A 24 1.08 17.00 -4.52
N ASN A 25 0.05 17.57 -5.16
CA ASN A 25 -1.30 17.04 -5.05
C ASN A 25 -1.41 15.60 -5.60
N SER A 26 -0.80 15.33 -6.76
CA SER A 26 -0.77 13.98 -7.35
C SER A 26 -0.07 12.97 -6.44
N LYS A 27 1.03 13.35 -5.80
CA LYS A 27 1.77 12.49 -4.87
C LYS A 27 0.94 12.19 -3.61
N ASN A 28 0.31 13.20 -3.04
CA ASN A 28 -0.52 13.07 -1.85
C ASN A 28 -1.71 12.13 -2.09
N VAL A 29 -2.36 12.25 -3.24
CA VAL A 29 -3.44 11.32 -3.64
C VAL A 29 -2.92 9.88 -3.73
N HIS A 30 -1.74 9.69 -4.34
CA HIS A 30 -1.15 8.35 -4.45
C HIS A 30 -0.84 7.73 -3.08
N ILE A 31 -0.19 8.49 -2.19
CA ILE A 31 0.15 8.05 -0.83
C ILE A 31 -1.13 7.75 -0.03
N LYS A 32 -2.17 8.57 -0.18
CA LYS A 32 -3.45 8.38 0.49
C LYS A 32 -4.10 7.06 0.06
N ASN A 33 -4.23 6.83 -1.25
CA ASN A 33 -4.81 5.58 -1.78
C ASN A 33 -4.03 4.35 -1.30
N MET A 34 -2.70 4.44 -1.29
CA MET A 34 -1.83 3.39 -0.78
C MET A 34 -2.05 3.12 0.72
N ARG A 35 -2.23 4.16 1.53
CA ARG A 35 -2.52 4.01 2.97
C ARG A 35 -3.87 3.33 3.20
N GLU A 36 -4.91 3.76 2.47
CA GLU A 36 -6.24 3.16 2.54
C GLU A 36 -6.22 1.67 2.19
N GLN A 37 -5.43 1.26 1.19
CA GLN A 37 -5.26 -0.15 0.85
C GLN A 37 -4.62 -0.96 1.97
N LEU A 38 -3.61 -0.42 2.67
CA LEU A 38 -3.00 -1.11 3.81
C LEU A 38 -3.99 -1.29 4.97
N GLU A 39 -4.84 -0.29 5.22
CA GLU A 39 -5.91 -0.38 6.22
C GLU A 39 -6.98 -1.40 5.84
N ASN A 40 -7.34 -1.47 4.55
CA ASN A 40 -8.24 -2.50 4.06
C ASN A 40 -7.65 -3.91 4.25
N TRP A 41 -6.36 -4.10 3.92
CA TRP A 41 -5.69 -5.38 4.15
C TRP A 41 -5.54 -5.73 5.63
N GLU A 42 -5.37 -4.76 6.53
CA GLU A 42 -5.41 -5.02 7.98
C GLU A 42 -6.74 -5.68 8.37
N THR A 43 -7.83 -5.08 7.89
CA THR A 43 -9.18 -5.56 8.15
C THR A 43 -9.41 -6.96 7.58
N GLU A 44 -8.94 -7.23 6.35
CA GLU A 44 -9.03 -8.56 5.73
C GLU A 44 -8.19 -9.62 6.47
N ILE A 45 -6.99 -9.25 6.93
CA ILE A 45 -6.11 -10.14 7.70
C ILE A 45 -6.75 -10.48 9.05
N ASP A 46 -7.36 -9.51 9.73
CA ASP A 46 -8.05 -9.73 10.99
C ASP A 46 -9.28 -10.64 10.82
N GLN A 47 -10.04 -10.46 9.73
CA GLN A 47 -11.14 -11.37 9.39
C GLN A 47 -10.65 -12.78 9.09
N LEU A 48 -9.51 -12.94 8.40
CA LEU A 48 -8.91 -14.26 8.18
C LEU A 48 -8.51 -14.90 9.50
N LYS A 49 -7.91 -14.12 10.41
CA LYS A 49 -7.48 -14.56 11.75
C LYS A 49 -8.66 -15.07 12.58
N GLU A 50 -9.76 -14.36 12.60
CA GLU A 50 -10.98 -14.79 13.29
C GLU A 50 -11.52 -16.11 12.72
N LYS A 51 -11.58 -16.22 11.39
CA LYS A 51 -12.06 -17.44 10.72
C LYS A 51 -11.15 -18.64 10.97
N THR A 52 -9.84 -18.43 11.11
CA THR A 52 -8.91 -19.50 11.53
C THR A 52 -9.13 -19.99 12.95
N GLY A 53 -9.77 -19.21 13.82
CA GLY A 53 -10.18 -19.69 15.14
C GLY A 53 -11.30 -20.74 15.08
N GLN A 54 -11.97 -20.89 13.93
CA GLN A 54 -13.11 -21.78 13.74
C GLN A 54 -12.75 -23.07 12.99
N VAL A 55 -11.50 -23.24 12.54
CA VAL A 55 -11.03 -24.44 11.83
C VAL A 55 -10.26 -25.39 12.76
N ASN A 56 -9.90 -26.58 12.27
CA ASN A 56 -9.15 -27.56 13.07
C ASN A 56 -7.73 -27.08 13.41
N ALA A 57 -7.14 -27.63 14.48
CA ALA A 57 -5.84 -27.19 15.02
C ALA A 57 -4.67 -27.30 14.02
N GLU A 58 -4.66 -28.31 13.15
CA GLU A 58 -3.62 -28.50 12.15
C GLU A 58 -3.65 -27.41 11.07
N THR A 59 -4.85 -27.10 10.57
CA THR A 59 -5.09 -26.05 9.58
C THR A 59 -4.88 -24.67 10.19
N GLN A 60 -5.27 -24.50 11.44
CA GLN A 60 -5.07 -23.29 12.23
C GLN A 60 -3.58 -22.89 12.28
N VAL A 61 -2.68 -23.82 12.63
CA VAL A 61 -1.23 -23.54 12.71
C VAL A 61 -0.66 -23.08 11.36
N LYS A 62 -1.08 -23.71 10.26
CA LYS A 62 -0.60 -23.36 8.91
C LYS A 62 -1.01 -21.93 8.52
N TYR A 63 -2.26 -21.57 8.77
CA TYR A 63 -2.77 -20.25 8.41
C TYR A 63 -2.29 -19.15 9.36
N TYR A 64 -2.08 -19.43 10.65
CA TYR A 64 -1.47 -18.47 11.55
C TYR A 64 -0.10 -18.01 11.05
N LYS A 65 0.73 -18.92 10.53
CA LYS A 65 2.01 -18.55 9.91
C LYS A 65 1.82 -17.59 8.72
N GLN A 66 0.88 -17.89 7.83
CA GLN A 66 0.60 -17.03 6.68
C GLN A 66 0.07 -15.65 7.08
N ILE A 67 -0.74 -15.58 8.14
CA ILE A 67 -1.25 -14.33 8.71
C ILE A 67 -0.13 -13.49 9.31
N GLU A 68 0.80 -14.11 10.05
CA GLU A 68 1.96 -13.42 10.60
C GLU A 68 2.88 -12.89 9.48
N ASP A 69 3.12 -13.69 8.43
CA ASP A 69 3.88 -13.26 7.25
C ASP A 69 3.21 -12.06 6.56
N LEU A 70 1.87 -12.08 6.41
CA LEU A 70 1.11 -10.96 5.86
C LEU A 70 1.22 -9.69 6.73
N ARG A 71 1.19 -9.83 8.05
CA ARG A 71 1.39 -8.71 8.98
C ARG A 71 2.80 -8.13 8.88
N LEU A 72 3.82 -8.97 8.72
CA LEU A 72 5.19 -8.52 8.51
C LEU A 72 5.32 -7.73 7.20
N LEU A 73 4.81 -8.28 6.10
CA LEU A 73 4.81 -7.61 4.80
C LEU A 73 4.07 -6.27 4.84
N GLN A 74 2.92 -6.22 5.53
CA GLN A 74 2.17 -4.99 5.69
C GLN A 74 2.95 -3.93 6.50
N LYS A 75 3.64 -4.34 7.56
CA LYS A 75 4.50 -3.46 8.35
C LYS A 75 5.64 -2.89 7.50
N GLU A 76 6.30 -3.72 6.71
CA GLU A 76 7.34 -3.30 5.77
C GLU A 76 6.80 -2.30 4.74
N ALA A 77 5.62 -2.58 4.17
CA ALA A 77 4.97 -1.68 3.22
C ALA A 77 4.60 -0.33 3.86
N ARG A 78 4.12 -0.31 5.12
CA ARG A 78 3.87 0.93 5.88
C ARG A 78 5.15 1.74 6.07
N GLN A 79 6.26 1.09 6.38
CA GLN A 79 7.56 1.76 6.53
C GLN A 79 8.03 2.37 5.21
N LYS A 80 8.02 1.59 4.11
CA LYS A 80 8.38 2.09 2.78
C LYS A 80 7.46 3.21 2.30
N LEU A 81 6.17 3.16 2.61
CA LEU A 81 5.22 4.24 2.29
C LEU A 81 5.57 5.52 3.06
N SER A 82 6.00 5.40 4.31
CA SER A 82 6.47 6.54 5.10
C SER A 82 7.73 7.15 4.49
N GLU A 83 8.68 6.33 4.05
CA GLU A 83 9.88 6.80 3.33
C GLU A 83 9.51 7.49 2.02
N LEU A 84 8.59 6.92 1.24
CA LEU A 84 8.07 7.51 0.00
C LEU A 84 7.40 8.87 0.25
N SER A 85 6.72 9.04 1.39
CA SER A 85 6.07 10.31 1.74
C SER A 85 7.06 11.42 2.09
N ASN A 86 8.24 11.05 2.61
CA ASN A 86 9.31 11.98 2.94
C ASN A 86 10.26 12.23 1.74
N ALA A 87 10.12 11.47 0.66
CA ALA A 87 11.00 11.56 -0.49
C ALA A 87 10.76 12.81 -1.35
N GLY A 88 11.86 13.42 -1.80
CA GLY A 88 11.83 14.51 -2.78
C GLY A 88 11.33 14.09 -4.16
N ASP A 89 11.17 15.06 -5.07
CA ASP A 89 10.70 14.82 -6.44
C ASP A 89 11.55 13.82 -7.23
N GLU A 90 12.87 13.82 -7.05
CA GLU A 90 13.79 12.92 -7.77
C GLU A 90 13.77 11.48 -7.24
N GLY A 91 13.61 11.28 -5.93
CA GLY A 91 13.57 9.93 -5.32
C GLY A 91 12.19 9.27 -5.35
N TRP A 92 11.14 10.04 -5.58
CA TRP A 92 9.76 9.55 -5.48
C TRP A 92 9.41 8.47 -6.52
N GLU A 93 9.86 8.59 -7.77
CA GLU A 93 9.50 7.60 -8.80
C GLU A 93 10.17 6.24 -8.54
N SER A 94 11.42 6.23 -8.09
CA SER A 94 12.14 5.00 -7.71
C SER A 94 11.48 4.32 -6.52
N LEU A 95 11.24 5.07 -5.44
CA LEU A 95 10.64 4.51 -4.22
C LEU A 95 9.20 4.05 -4.45
N LYS A 96 8.46 4.70 -5.35
CA LYS A 96 7.11 4.29 -5.73
C LYS A 96 7.12 2.90 -6.36
N GLN A 97 8.12 2.57 -7.17
CA GLN A 97 8.27 1.23 -7.73
C GLN A 97 8.52 0.20 -6.63
N ASP A 98 9.42 0.49 -5.69
CA ASP A 98 9.74 -0.41 -4.58
C ASP A 98 8.54 -0.65 -3.63
N VAL A 99 7.78 0.41 -3.35
CA VAL A 99 6.50 0.32 -2.62
C VAL A 99 5.50 -0.49 -3.43
N GLY A 100 5.37 -0.25 -4.72
CA GLY A 100 4.46 -0.99 -5.60
C GLY A 100 4.75 -2.49 -5.60
N SER A 101 6.01 -2.91 -5.65
CA SER A 101 6.39 -4.32 -5.54
C SER A 101 6.03 -4.94 -4.19
N ALA A 102 6.19 -4.21 -3.08
CA ALA A 102 5.78 -4.67 -1.76
C ALA A 102 4.25 -4.89 -1.69
N TYR A 103 3.47 -3.98 -2.29
CA TYR A 103 2.02 -4.07 -2.35
C TYR A 103 1.53 -5.26 -3.17
N GLU A 104 2.12 -5.49 -4.34
CA GLU A 104 1.78 -6.66 -5.17
C GLU A 104 2.13 -7.98 -4.47
N ASN A 105 3.20 -8.01 -3.67
CA ASN A 105 3.54 -9.17 -2.86
C ASN A 105 2.49 -9.46 -1.77
N ILE A 106 2.04 -8.43 -1.05
CA ILE A 106 0.95 -8.56 -0.06
C ILE A 106 -0.31 -9.07 -0.75
N LYS A 107 -0.74 -8.42 -1.83
CA LYS A 107 -1.94 -8.80 -2.59
C LYS A 107 -1.88 -10.25 -3.08
N THR A 108 -0.73 -10.67 -3.61
CA THR A 108 -0.52 -12.05 -4.08
C THR A 108 -0.60 -13.04 -2.92
N THR A 109 0.01 -12.73 -1.79
CA THR A 109 -0.01 -13.60 -0.60
C THR A 109 -1.41 -13.67 0.02
N LEU A 110 -2.11 -12.54 0.09
CA LEU A 110 -3.47 -12.44 0.63
C LEU A 110 -4.46 -13.23 -0.22
N THR A 111 -4.45 -13.03 -1.55
CA THR A 111 -5.32 -13.77 -2.47
C THR A 111 -5.07 -15.28 -2.45
N LYS A 112 -3.80 -15.69 -2.37
CA LYS A 112 -3.43 -17.11 -2.18
C LYS A 112 -3.97 -17.67 -0.87
N THR A 113 -3.82 -16.93 0.23
CA THR A 113 -4.30 -17.33 1.56
C THR A 113 -5.83 -17.44 1.58
N GLN A 114 -6.54 -16.45 1.03
CA GLN A 114 -7.99 -16.45 0.92
C GLN A 114 -8.50 -17.62 0.07
N LYS A 115 -7.83 -17.91 -1.06
CA LYS A 115 -8.18 -19.03 -1.93
C LYS A 115 -7.99 -20.37 -1.21
N ALA A 116 -6.82 -20.59 -0.61
CA ALA A 116 -6.53 -21.81 0.15
C ALA A 116 -7.54 -22.01 1.30
N PHE A 117 -7.89 -20.91 1.99
CA PHE A 117 -8.89 -20.93 3.05
C PHE A 117 -10.27 -21.34 2.53
N LYS A 118 -10.71 -20.78 1.38
CA LYS A 118 -11.99 -21.13 0.75
C LYS A 118 -12.03 -22.59 0.30
N GLU A 119 -10.94 -23.10 -0.27
CA GLU A 119 -10.82 -24.49 -0.72
C GLU A 119 -10.87 -25.46 0.46
N GLY A 120 -10.11 -25.20 1.54
CA GLY A 120 -10.10 -26.05 2.74
C GLY A 120 -11.42 -26.07 3.53
N LEU A 121 -12.29 -25.06 3.35
CA LEU A 121 -13.64 -25.07 3.92
C LEU A 121 -14.64 -25.91 3.11
N ASN A 122 -14.45 -26.07 1.80
CA ASN A 122 -15.36 -26.83 0.96
C ASN A 122 -15.16 -28.35 1.15
N GLU A 123 -13.93 -28.81 1.39
CA GLU A 123 -13.65 -30.23 1.66
C GLU A 123 -14.26 -30.73 2.98
N ASN A 124 -14.45 -29.86 3.97
CA ASN A 124 -15.09 -30.20 5.25
C ASN A 124 -16.62 -30.21 5.21
N LYS A 125 -17.27 -29.83 4.10
CA LYS A 125 -18.73 -29.85 3.95
C LYS A 125 -19.27 -31.12 3.30
N GLU A 126 -18.42 -31.95 2.70
CA GLU A 126 -18.80 -33.22 2.04
C GLU A 126 -18.48 -34.47 2.86
N LYS A 127 -18.04 -34.32 4.13
CA LYS A 127 -17.88 -35.41 5.09
C LYS A 127 -18.72 -35.16 6.33
#